data_AF-A0A973PPQ4-F1
#
_entry.id   AF-A0A973PPQ4-F1
#
_cell.length_a   1.000
_cell.length_b   1.000
_cell.length_c   1.000
_cell.angle_alpha   90.00
_cell.angle_beta   90.00
_cell.angle_gamma   90.00
#
_symmetry.space_group_name_H-M   'P 1'
#
loop_
_entity.id
_entity.type
_entity.pdbx_description
1 polymer ?
#
loop_
_entity_poly.entity_id
_entity_poly.type
_entity_poly.pdbx_seq_one_letter_code
_entity_poly.pdbx_strand_id
1 'polypeptide(L)'
;MTASGGVRGSAQATADEYFREWGRGEVDAMALLVYRPPADFVSLHRELSEKLDVRSIQLSPGALRMVGDVAAEVPFTGVRKLREFGDWPFGSTLRLAVRDRVWKVLWTPETLHPLLADGGRLEVEEFEGPATELVTSEGDKVPDNSYADSYLNQIKSQVSTVRDGWALVASAPGKPARRVLTAQPRADAKKTTLSRPVQAAAARALDGVDDAAILAVRPSTGEILAVADKLKGRYSALFDRFPPGSTFKTVTAAALLISGLDPGTMMECPGTYTIPEHRTFKNAGEAAHGQVSFADAFAYSCNTSFVEQAVGRITAADLIAAASGLGFDKGMPTGAGGAVCGHLDNTDDPDMLGQDAIGQGTVEASPICLAVMAAAIESGTWRSARLLPVKDVERIDGVAPPPVTLNEGLVTSLRTLMTAVVDHGTGSGAGLPPGTAGKTGTAETPAGGEHAWFMGYRGDLAFCVFVRNGGAGRTTALPLAVRFLTGL
;
A
#
# COMPACT_ATOMS: atom_id res chain seq x y z
N MET A 1 -87.65 16.10 -30.52
CA MET A 1 -86.30 16.69 -30.42
C MET A 1 -85.42 15.72 -29.64
N THR A 2 -84.60 14.95 -30.34
CA THR A 2 -83.65 13.98 -29.77
C THR A 2 -82.40 14.73 -29.29
N ALA A 3 -82.18 14.81 -27.98
CA ALA A 3 -80.94 15.34 -27.42
C ALA A 3 -79.81 14.32 -27.63
N SER A 4 -78.95 14.56 -28.62
CA SER A 4 -77.71 13.82 -28.84
C SER A 4 -76.77 14.03 -27.65
N GLY A 5 -76.73 13.07 -26.73
CA GLY A 5 -75.83 13.06 -25.59
C GLY A 5 -74.38 12.78 -26.03
N GLY A 6 -73.69 13.81 -26.52
CA GLY A 6 -72.32 13.71 -27.02
C GLY A 6 -71.29 13.45 -25.91
N VAL A 7 -70.22 12.75 -26.28
CA VAL A 7 -69.01 12.57 -25.46
C VAL A 7 -68.34 13.93 -25.26
N ARG A 8 -67.93 14.25 -24.03
CA ARG A 8 -67.21 15.49 -23.71
C ARG A 8 -65.70 15.31 -23.91
N GLY A 9 -65.09 16.26 -24.61
CA GLY A 9 -63.64 16.28 -24.90
C GLY A 9 -63.24 15.35 -26.06
N SER A 10 -61.93 15.23 -26.29
CA SER A 10 -61.36 14.32 -27.28
C SER A 10 -60.26 13.46 -26.66
N ALA A 11 -60.02 12.28 -27.23
CA ALA A 11 -58.93 11.40 -26.80
C ALA A 11 -57.56 12.11 -26.87
N GLN A 12 -57.35 12.92 -27.91
CA GLN A 12 -56.10 13.70 -28.08
C GLN A 12 -55.92 14.70 -26.95
N ALA A 13 -56.95 15.50 -26.63
CA ALA A 13 -56.86 16.50 -25.57
C ALA A 13 -56.57 15.86 -24.20
N THR A 14 -57.23 14.74 -23.88
CA THR A 14 -56.98 13.99 -22.64
C THR A 14 -55.57 13.41 -22.59
N ALA A 15 -55.05 12.89 -23.71
CA ALA A 15 -53.69 12.37 -23.79
C ALA A 15 -52.64 13.48 -23.61
N ASP A 16 -52.81 14.61 -24.33
CA ASP A 16 -51.89 15.76 -24.26
C ASP A 16 -51.83 16.34 -22.84
N GLU A 17 -52.98 16.45 -22.18
CA GLU A 17 -53.07 16.87 -20.78
C GLU A 17 -52.37 15.87 -19.84
N TYR A 18 -52.63 14.57 -20.01
CA TYR A 18 -51.99 13.54 -19.18
C TYR A 18 -50.44 13.56 -19.30
N PHE A 19 -49.90 13.63 -20.52
CA PHE A 19 -48.45 13.70 -20.73
C PHE A 19 -47.84 15.00 -20.20
N ARG A 20 -48.56 16.12 -20.31
CA ARG A 20 -48.10 17.41 -19.77
C ARG A 20 -48.00 17.38 -18.25
N GLU A 21 -49.03 16.90 -17.57
CA GLU A 21 -49.00 16.82 -16.10
C GLU A 21 -47.97 15.80 -15.62
N TRP A 22 -47.81 14.67 -16.33
CA TRP A 22 -46.75 13.71 -16.04
C TRP A 22 -45.35 14.30 -16.22
N GLY A 23 -45.10 15.02 -17.31
CA GLY A 23 -43.82 15.71 -17.54
C GLY A 23 -43.49 16.76 -16.48
N ARG A 24 -44.50 17.35 -15.82
CA ARG A 24 -44.33 18.31 -14.72
C ARG A 24 -44.19 17.65 -13.34
N GLY A 25 -44.46 16.35 -13.24
CA GLY A 25 -44.52 15.65 -11.95
C GLY A 25 -45.82 15.90 -11.16
N GLU A 26 -46.86 16.44 -11.80
CA GLU A 26 -48.15 16.76 -11.18
C GLU A 26 -49.06 15.52 -11.14
N VAL A 27 -48.65 14.52 -10.34
CA VAL A 27 -49.31 13.20 -10.28
C VAL A 27 -50.76 13.29 -9.80
N ASP A 28 -51.07 14.23 -8.90
CA ASP A 28 -52.43 14.45 -8.42
C ASP A 28 -53.35 14.95 -9.56
N ALA A 29 -52.83 15.79 -10.47
CA ALA A 29 -53.55 16.23 -11.66
C ALA A 29 -53.72 15.09 -12.68
N MET A 30 -52.72 14.22 -12.85
CA MET A 30 -52.84 13.02 -13.68
C MET A 30 -53.98 12.11 -13.20
N ALA A 31 -54.12 11.91 -11.88
CA ALA A 31 -55.13 11.03 -11.29
C ALA A 31 -56.56 11.43 -11.67
N LEU A 32 -56.83 12.73 -11.85
CA LEU A 32 -58.14 13.25 -12.28
C LEU A 32 -58.53 12.80 -13.70
N LEU A 33 -57.54 12.47 -14.54
CA LEU A 33 -57.73 12.04 -15.93
C LEU A 33 -57.88 10.51 -16.05
N VAL A 34 -57.56 9.77 -15.00
CA VAL A 34 -57.61 8.31 -14.96
C VAL A 34 -59.01 7.84 -14.60
N TYR A 35 -59.50 6.79 -15.27
CA TYR A 35 -60.75 6.13 -14.88
C TYR A 35 -60.50 5.25 -13.66
N ARG A 36 -61.11 5.60 -12.52
CA ARG A 36 -60.99 4.88 -11.24
C ARG A 36 -59.52 4.58 -10.89
N PRO A 37 -58.69 5.62 -10.65
CA PRO A 37 -57.29 5.41 -10.28
C PRO A 37 -57.21 4.49 -9.05
N PRO A 38 -56.27 3.53 -9.03
CA PRO A 38 -55.98 2.75 -7.83
C PRO A 38 -55.67 3.65 -6.62
N ALA A 39 -55.97 3.17 -5.42
CA ALA A 39 -55.76 3.94 -4.19
C ALA A 39 -54.28 4.33 -4.00
N ASP A 40 -53.37 3.52 -4.53
CA ASP A 40 -51.92 3.70 -4.52
C ASP A 40 -51.39 4.40 -5.79
N PHE A 41 -52.24 4.93 -6.67
CA PHE A 41 -51.79 5.56 -7.93
C PHE A 41 -50.73 6.64 -7.69
N VAL A 42 -51.00 7.56 -6.75
CA VAL A 42 -50.10 8.67 -6.45
C VAL A 42 -48.83 8.19 -5.74
N SER A 43 -48.98 7.30 -4.75
CA SER A 43 -47.83 6.75 -4.02
C SER A 43 -46.92 5.94 -4.93
N LEU A 44 -47.47 5.13 -5.85
CA LEU A 44 -46.67 4.33 -6.77
C LEU A 44 -45.79 5.19 -7.70
N HIS A 45 -46.30 6.31 -8.22
CA HIS A 45 -45.49 7.21 -9.05
C HIS A 45 -44.37 7.88 -8.25
N ARG A 46 -44.68 8.30 -7.01
CA ARG A 46 -43.70 8.93 -6.12
C ARG A 46 -42.64 7.93 -5.67
N GLU A 47 -43.05 6.76 -5.19
CA GLU A 47 -42.16 5.67 -4.79
C GLU A 47 -41.27 5.20 -5.93
N LEU A 48 -41.80 5.08 -7.15
CA LEU A 48 -40.97 4.72 -8.31
C LEU A 48 -39.92 5.79 -8.59
N SER A 49 -40.28 7.07 -8.47
CA SER A 49 -39.34 8.18 -8.71
C SER A 49 -38.28 8.26 -7.63
N GLU A 50 -38.66 8.03 -6.37
CA GLU A 50 -37.78 8.01 -5.21
C GLU A 50 -36.84 6.81 -5.23
N LYS A 51 -37.37 5.58 -5.36
CA LYS A 51 -36.58 4.34 -5.37
C LYS A 51 -35.56 4.28 -6.49
N LEU A 52 -35.87 4.92 -7.63
CA LEU A 52 -34.97 4.96 -8.78
C LEU A 52 -34.10 6.22 -8.85
N ASP A 53 -34.24 7.14 -7.89
CA ASP A 53 -33.62 8.46 -7.86
C ASP A 53 -33.73 9.18 -9.21
N VAL A 54 -34.98 9.33 -9.69
CA VAL A 54 -35.30 9.99 -10.97
C VAL A 54 -35.12 11.50 -10.81
N ARG A 55 -34.19 12.07 -11.59
CA ARG A 55 -33.90 13.51 -11.64
C ARG A 55 -34.82 14.27 -12.58
N SER A 56 -35.19 13.64 -13.69
CA SER A 56 -36.16 14.19 -14.63
C SER A 56 -36.78 13.09 -15.48
N ILE A 57 -37.94 13.40 -16.06
CA ILE A 57 -38.58 12.57 -17.08
C ILE A 57 -38.89 13.42 -18.31
N GLN A 58 -38.58 12.89 -19.48
CA GLN A 58 -38.99 13.45 -20.77
C GLN A 58 -39.91 12.44 -21.44
N LEU A 59 -41.04 12.89 -21.96
CA LEU A 59 -42.04 12.05 -22.62
C LEU A 59 -42.25 12.55 -24.04
N SER A 60 -42.30 11.63 -25.00
CA SER A 60 -42.52 11.91 -26.41
C SER A 60 -43.69 11.06 -26.90
N PRO A 61 -44.91 11.61 -26.87
CA PRO A 61 -46.09 10.94 -27.39
C PRO A 61 -45.98 10.70 -28.90
N GLY A 62 -46.38 9.52 -29.35
CA GLY A 62 -46.53 9.18 -30.76
C GLY A 62 -47.92 9.55 -31.29
N ALA A 63 -48.21 9.11 -32.52
CA ALA A 63 -49.51 9.37 -33.13
C ALA A 63 -50.64 8.59 -32.44
N LEU A 64 -51.72 9.29 -32.10
CA LEU A 64 -52.93 8.68 -31.55
C LEU A 64 -53.60 7.77 -32.58
N ARG A 65 -53.99 6.58 -32.14
CA ARG A 65 -54.70 5.58 -32.95
C ARG A 65 -56.05 5.30 -32.32
N MET A 66 -57.12 5.52 -33.09
CA MET A 66 -58.46 5.15 -32.67
C MET A 66 -58.64 3.63 -32.76
N VAL A 67 -59.27 3.05 -31.74
CA VAL A 67 -59.66 1.63 -31.68
C VAL A 67 -61.18 1.59 -31.57
N GLY A 68 -61.86 1.65 -32.72
CA GLY A 68 -63.30 1.91 -32.79
C GLY A 68 -63.66 3.34 -32.35
N ASP A 69 -64.92 3.56 -31.97
CA ASP A 69 -65.46 4.91 -31.71
C ASP A 69 -65.26 5.39 -30.26
N VAL A 70 -64.86 4.48 -29.35
CA VAL A 70 -64.87 4.73 -27.90
C VAL A 70 -63.57 4.35 -27.19
N ALA A 71 -62.53 3.98 -27.93
CA ALA A 71 -61.20 3.71 -27.38
C ALA A 71 -60.10 4.28 -28.29
N ALA A 72 -58.96 4.58 -27.70
CA ALA A 72 -57.79 5.09 -28.39
C ALA A 72 -56.50 4.65 -27.69
N GLU A 73 -55.41 4.58 -28.45
CA GLU A 73 -54.09 4.27 -27.95
C GLU A 73 -53.08 5.30 -28.44
N VAL A 74 -52.17 5.71 -27.55
CA VAL A 74 -51.05 6.58 -27.89
C VAL A 74 -49.75 5.87 -27.48
N PRO A 75 -49.03 5.24 -28.43
CA PRO A 75 -47.69 4.74 -28.14
C PRO A 75 -46.78 5.93 -27.81
N PHE A 76 -45.87 5.80 -26.86
CA PHE A 76 -44.94 6.86 -26.51
C PHE A 76 -43.58 6.30 -26.09
N THR A 77 -42.55 7.13 -26.22
CA THR A 77 -41.24 6.89 -25.62
C THR A 77 -41.01 7.88 -24.50
N GLY A 78 -40.33 7.45 -23.45
CA GLY A 78 -39.86 8.34 -22.39
C GLY A 78 -38.39 8.10 -22.08
N VAL A 79 -37.75 9.11 -21.52
CA VAL A 79 -36.39 9.02 -20.97
C VAL A 79 -36.45 9.47 -19.53
N ARG A 80 -36.10 8.58 -18.60
CA ARG A 80 -35.88 8.93 -17.18
C ARG A 80 -34.40 9.19 -16.99
N LYS A 81 -34.03 10.36 -16.49
CA LYS A 81 -32.65 10.62 -16.07
C LYS A 81 -32.49 10.17 -14.63
N LEU A 82 -31.81 9.05 -14.41
CA LEU A 82 -31.54 8.49 -13.09
C LEU A 82 -30.22 9.06 -12.56
N ARG A 83 -30.10 9.31 -11.25
CA ARG A 83 -28.88 9.86 -10.65
C ARG A 83 -27.62 9.06 -10.99
N GLU A 84 -27.66 7.75 -10.73
CA GLU A 84 -26.47 6.89 -10.81
C GLU A 84 -26.27 6.28 -12.21
N PHE A 85 -27.33 6.20 -13.03
CA PHE A 85 -27.30 5.52 -14.32
C PHE A 85 -27.39 6.44 -15.55
N GLY A 86 -27.71 7.72 -15.36
CA GLY A 86 -27.94 8.65 -16.47
C GLY A 86 -29.27 8.37 -17.18
N ASP A 87 -29.30 8.55 -18.51
CA ASP A 87 -30.52 8.47 -19.30
C ASP A 87 -30.98 7.01 -19.49
N TRP A 88 -32.19 6.71 -19.01
CA TRP A 88 -32.84 5.41 -19.15
C TRP A 88 -34.09 5.52 -20.03
N PRO A 89 -34.00 5.10 -21.31
CA PRO A 89 -35.13 5.13 -22.23
C PRO A 89 -36.11 3.99 -21.95
N PHE A 90 -37.40 4.26 -22.15
CA PHE A 90 -38.46 3.26 -22.11
C PHE A 90 -39.55 3.59 -23.14
N GLY A 91 -40.31 2.58 -23.54
CA GLY A 91 -41.50 2.74 -24.39
C GLY A 91 -42.71 2.12 -23.71
N SER A 92 -43.87 2.74 -23.85
CA SER A 92 -45.15 2.19 -23.38
C SER A 92 -46.30 2.72 -24.24
N THR A 93 -47.54 2.36 -23.90
CA THR A 93 -48.75 2.81 -24.59
C THR A 93 -49.74 3.37 -23.59
N LEU A 94 -50.17 4.61 -23.81
CA LEU A 94 -51.27 5.22 -23.07
C LEU A 94 -52.58 4.76 -23.70
N ARG A 95 -53.39 4.02 -22.94
CA ARG A 95 -54.71 3.56 -23.40
C ARG A 95 -55.78 4.51 -22.86
N LEU A 96 -56.73 4.87 -23.72
CA LEU A 96 -57.86 5.74 -23.37
C LEU A 96 -59.18 5.09 -23.79
N ALA A 97 -60.24 5.38 -23.04
CA ALA A 97 -61.58 5.05 -23.47
C ALA A 97 -62.61 6.04 -22.93
N VAL A 98 -63.77 6.07 -23.58
CA VAL A 98 -64.93 6.83 -23.10
C VAL A 98 -65.51 6.13 -21.89
N ARG A 99 -65.59 6.84 -20.76
CA ARG A 99 -66.20 6.41 -19.50
C ARG A 99 -67.05 7.56 -18.96
N ASP A 100 -68.29 7.27 -18.58
CA ASP A 100 -69.24 8.28 -18.10
C ASP A 100 -69.38 9.49 -19.05
N ARG A 101 -69.33 9.22 -20.36
CA ARG A 101 -69.35 10.20 -21.47
C ARG A 101 -68.16 11.17 -21.51
N VAL A 102 -67.03 10.83 -20.89
CA VAL A 102 -65.78 11.61 -20.93
C VAL A 102 -64.63 10.69 -21.32
N TRP A 103 -63.65 11.20 -22.06
CA TRP A 103 -62.40 10.47 -22.30
C TRP A 103 -61.59 10.34 -21.02
N LYS A 104 -61.17 9.11 -20.70
CA LYS A 104 -60.35 8.81 -19.52
C LYS A 104 -59.20 7.89 -19.90
N VAL A 105 -58.10 8.01 -19.16
CA VAL A 105 -56.96 7.11 -19.24
C VAL A 105 -57.31 5.79 -18.54
N LEU A 106 -57.08 4.68 -19.23
CA LEU A 106 -57.12 3.33 -18.68
C LEU A 106 -55.71 2.98 -18.20
N TRP A 107 -55.43 3.31 -16.95
CA TRP A 107 -54.08 3.21 -16.41
C TRP A 107 -53.80 1.83 -15.83
N THR A 108 -52.56 1.38 -16.02
CA THR A 108 -51.96 0.23 -15.33
C THR A 108 -50.49 0.55 -15.00
N PRO A 109 -49.83 -0.17 -14.09
CA PRO A 109 -48.39 0.02 -13.84
C PRO A 109 -47.51 -0.08 -15.09
N GLU A 110 -47.92 -0.86 -16.10
CA GLU A 110 -47.26 -0.98 -17.41
C GLU A 110 -47.13 0.38 -18.13
N THR A 111 -48.07 1.29 -17.89
CA THR A 111 -48.00 2.67 -18.42
C THR A 111 -46.73 3.36 -17.93
N LEU A 112 -46.28 3.12 -16.70
CA LEU A 112 -45.05 3.69 -16.17
C LEU A 112 -43.81 3.07 -16.79
N HIS A 113 -43.80 1.74 -16.93
CA HIS A 113 -42.71 0.99 -17.55
C HIS A 113 -43.17 -0.44 -17.86
N PRO A 114 -42.82 -1.05 -19.01
CA PRO A 114 -43.21 -2.43 -19.32
C PRO A 114 -42.80 -3.47 -18.26
N LEU A 115 -41.67 -3.24 -17.57
CA LEU A 115 -41.18 -4.11 -16.50
C LEU A 115 -42.06 -4.12 -15.24
N LEU A 116 -43.06 -3.24 -15.13
CA LEU A 116 -44.02 -3.21 -14.03
C LEU A 116 -45.31 -3.99 -14.35
N ALA A 117 -45.43 -4.54 -15.56
CA ALA A 117 -46.53 -5.44 -15.92
C ALA A 117 -46.56 -6.67 -14.99
N ASP A 118 -47.76 -7.23 -14.79
CA ASP A 118 -47.99 -8.47 -14.04
C ASP A 118 -47.38 -8.50 -12.62
N GLY A 119 -47.36 -7.35 -11.93
CA GLY A 119 -46.81 -7.24 -10.58
C GLY A 119 -45.30 -7.11 -10.53
N GLY A 120 -44.66 -6.76 -11.64
CA GLY A 120 -43.23 -6.48 -11.70
C GLY A 120 -42.81 -5.30 -10.83
N ARG A 121 -41.56 -5.32 -10.37
CA ARG A 121 -40.94 -4.32 -9.51
C ARG A 121 -39.59 -3.90 -10.05
N LEU A 122 -39.20 -2.67 -9.73
CA LEU A 122 -37.91 -2.08 -10.04
C LEU A 122 -37.29 -1.56 -8.76
N GLU A 123 -36.09 -2.02 -8.46
CA GLU A 123 -35.35 -1.67 -7.25
C GLU A 123 -33.91 -1.36 -7.63
N VAL A 124 -33.32 -0.38 -6.95
CA VAL A 124 -31.91 -0.08 -7.06
C VAL A 124 -31.20 -0.82 -5.92
N GLU A 125 -30.30 -1.71 -6.29
CA GLU A 125 -29.46 -2.47 -5.37
C GLU A 125 -28.04 -1.91 -5.38
N GLU A 126 -27.47 -1.76 -4.18
CA GLU A 126 -26.06 -1.43 -3.96
C GLU A 126 -25.22 -2.72 -3.96
N PHE A 127 -24.03 -2.67 -4.55
CA PHE A 127 -23.07 -3.78 -4.48
C PHE A 127 -21.65 -3.23 -4.29
N GLU A 128 -20.78 -4.01 -3.65
CA GLU A 128 -19.38 -3.61 -3.47
C GLU A 128 -18.67 -3.43 -4.82
N GLY A 129 -18.18 -2.22 -5.09
CA GLY A 129 -17.37 -1.94 -6.27
C GLY A 129 -15.97 -2.53 -6.18
N PRO A 130 -15.19 -2.47 -7.28
CA PRO A 130 -13.84 -3.03 -7.30
C PRO A 130 -12.95 -2.30 -6.28
N ALA A 131 -12.30 -3.07 -5.40
CA ALA A 131 -11.38 -2.51 -4.42
C ALA A 131 -10.19 -1.81 -5.09
N THR A 132 -9.66 -0.78 -4.43
CA THR A 132 -8.44 -0.08 -4.88
C THR A 132 -7.32 -1.07 -5.18
N GLU A 133 -6.75 -0.98 -6.37
CA GLU A 133 -5.58 -1.77 -6.75
C GLU A 133 -4.32 -1.02 -6.32
N LEU A 134 -3.39 -1.70 -5.66
CA LEU A 134 -2.06 -1.18 -5.40
C LEU A 134 -1.14 -1.60 -6.53
N VAL A 135 -0.51 -0.61 -7.16
CA VAL A 135 0.43 -0.81 -8.27
C VAL A 135 1.82 -0.33 -7.88
N THR A 136 2.84 -0.76 -8.63
CA THR A 136 4.21 -0.30 -8.45
C THR A 136 4.36 1.18 -8.81
N SER A 137 5.53 1.75 -8.54
CA SER A 137 5.88 3.12 -8.93
C SER A 137 5.78 3.33 -10.45
N GLU A 138 6.11 2.30 -11.23
CA GLU A 138 5.96 2.27 -12.69
C GLU A 138 4.49 2.23 -13.15
N GLY A 139 3.57 1.80 -12.27
CA GLY A 139 2.15 1.61 -12.58
C GLY A 139 1.79 0.18 -12.98
N ASP A 140 2.74 -0.75 -12.88
CA ASP A 140 2.51 -2.17 -13.14
C ASP A 140 1.90 -2.86 -11.92
N LYS A 141 1.29 -4.03 -12.14
CA LYS A 141 0.90 -4.93 -11.04
C LYS A 141 2.14 -5.32 -10.24
N VAL A 142 2.05 -5.25 -8.91
CA VAL A 142 3.09 -5.79 -8.02
C VAL A 142 3.25 -7.29 -8.30
N PRO A 143 4.47 -7.83 -8.42
CA PRO A 143 4.67 -9.25 -8.73
C PRO A 143 3.95 -10.16 -7.72
N ASP A 144 3.25 -11.17 -8.21
CA ASP A 144 2.62 -12.18 -7.35
C ASP A 144 3.69 -13.01 -6.61
N ASN A 145 3.34 -13.50 -5.41
CA ASN A 145 4.25 -14.27 -4.53
C ASN A 145 5.56 -13.53 -4.22
N SER A 146 5.56 -12.20 -4.19
CA SER A 146 6.76 -11.41 -3.93
C SER A 146 7.07 -11.20 -2.45
N TYR A 147 6.29 -11.83 -1.57
CA TYR A 147 6.36 -11.67 -0.12
C TYR A 147 6.11 -10.24 0.39
N ALA A 148 5.41 -9.44 -0.42
CA ALA A 148 4.96 -8.08 -0.07
C ALA A 148 3.47 -8.04 0.32
N ASP A 149 2.73 -9.15 0.13
CA ASP A 149 1.26 -9.18 0.19
C ASP A 149 0.70 -8.71 1.53
N SER A 150 1.36 -9.06 2.65
CA SER A 150 0.96 -8.58 3.97
C SER A 150 0.95 -7.06 3.99
N TYR A 151 2.06 -6.42 3.62
CA TYR A 151 2.21 -4.96 3.60
C TYR A 151 1.21 -4.29 2.65
N LEU A 152 1.02 -4.86 1.46
CA LEU A 152 0.05 -4.36 0.49
C LEU A 152 -1.37 -4.44 1.04
N ASN A 153 -1.75 -5.53 1.72
CA ASN A 153 -3.06 -5.66 2.35
C ASN A 153 -3.26 -4.64 3.48
N GLN A 154 -2.23 -4.38 4.28
CA GLN A 154 -2.25 -3.32 5.30
C GLN A 154 -2.45 -1.94 4.69
N ILE A 155 -1.68 -1.62 3.64
CA ILE A 155 -1.82 -0.35 2.93
C ILE A 155 -3.22 -0.26 2.34
N LYS A 156 -3.69 -1.31 1.68
CA LYS A 156 -4.99 -1.38 1.03
C LYS A 156 -6.11 -1.09 2.03
N SER A 157 -6.06 -1.60 3.25
CA SER A 157 -7.09 -1.27 4.26
C SER A 157 -7.08 0.19 4.71
N GLN A 158 -5.95 0.90 4.58
CA GLN A 158 -5.79 2.31 4.96
C GLN A 158 -6.05 3.30 3.81
N VAL A 159 -6.03 2.82 2.57
CA VAL A 159 -6.18 3.66 1.37
C VAL A 159 -7.39 3.31 0.52
N SER A 160 -8.03 2.16 0.74
CA SER A 160 -9.24 1.80 0.00
C SER A 160 -10.36 2.72 0.39
N THR A 161 -10.90 3.41 -0.61
CA THR A 161 -12.23 3.99 -0.53
C THR A 161 -13.16 2.93 -1.09
N VAL A 162 -14.03 2.36 -0.25
CA VAL A 162 -15.14 1.55 -0.78
C VAL A 162 -15.95 2.50 -1.65
N ARG A 163 -15.99 2.21 -2.96
CA ARG A 163 -16.89 2.88 -3.88
C ARG A 163 -17.97 1.88 -4.20
N ASP A 164 -19.18 2.16 -3.77
CA ASP A 164 -20.30 1.29 -4.07
C ASP A 164 -20.69 1.41 -5.54
N GLY A 165 -21.01 0.26 -6.14
CA GLY A 165 -21.66 0.16 -7.43
C GLY A 165 -23.16 0.05 -7.28
N TRP A 166 -23.90 0.44 -8.31
CA TRP A 166 -25.36 0.41 -8.31
C TRP A 166 -25.89 -0.47 -9.43
N ALA A 167 -26.92 -1.25 -9.16
CA ALA A 167 -27.63 -2.05 -10.15
C ALA A 167 -29.13 -1.76 -10.09
N LEU A 168 -29.72 -1.45 -11.25
CA LEU A 168 -31.18 -1.43 -11.37
C LEU A 168 -31.65 -2.86 -11.62
N VAL A 169 -32.44 -3.42 -10.73
CA VAL A 169 -32.94 -4.79 -10.79
C VAL A 169 -34.44 -4.80 -11.04
N ALA A 170 -34.86 -5.61 -12.01
CA ALA A 170 -36.26 -5.90 -12.27
C ALA A 170 -36.61 -7.30 -11.77
N SER A 171 -37.71 -7.41 -11.01
CA SER A 171 -38.24 -8.68 -10.51
C SER A 171 -39.73 -8.80 -10.84
N ALA A 172 -40.24 -10.02 -11.00
CA ALA A 172 -41.65 -10.27 -11.23
C ALA A 172 -42.06 -11.63 -10.64
N PRO A 173 -43.33 -11.82 -10.22
CA PRO A 173 -43.81 -13.08 -9.68
C PRO A 173 -43.50 -14.27 -10.61
N GLY A 174 -42.88 -15.32 -10.06
CA GLY A 174 -42.54 -16.53 -10.82
C GLY A 174 -41.40 -16.38 -11.85
N LYS A 175 -40.70 -15.23 -11.89
CA LYS A 175 -39.54 -14.99 -12.77
C LYS A 175 -38.30 -14.63 -11.93
N PRO A 176 -37.09 -15.06 -12.32
CA PRO A 176 -35.87 -14.65 -11.64
C PRO A 176 -35.63 -13.14 -11.81
N ALA A 177 -35.07 -12.52 -10.77
CA ALA A 177 -34.66 -11.12 -10.83
C ALA A 177 -33.55 -10.92 -11.88
N ARG A 178 -33.56 -9.79 -12.57
CA ARG A 178 -32.64 -9.47 -13.66
C ARG A 178 -32.09 -8.06 -13.51
N ARG A 179 -30.77 -7.91 -13.63
CA ARG A 179 -30.11 -6.60 -13.75
C ARG A 179 -30.46 -5.96 -15.10
N VAL A 180 -30.97 -4.74 -15.05
CA VAL A 180 -31.41 -3.92 -16.18
C VAL A 180 -30.33 -2.90 -16.54
N LEU A 181 -29.77 -2.23 -15.53
CA LEU A 181 -28.66 -1.28 -15.67
C LEU A 181 -27.62 -1.55 -14.59
N THR A 182 -26.38 -1.13 -14.83
CA THR A 182 -25.30 -1.21 -13.87
C THR A 182 -24.43 0.03 -14.00
N ALA A 183 -24.17 0.69 -12.88
CA ALA A 183 -23.24 1.80 -12.75
C ALA A 183 -22.09 1.33 -11.85
N GLN A 184 -20.94 1.06 -12.46
CA GLN A 184 -19.76 0.58 -11.74
C GLN A 184 -18.76 1.74 -11.59
N PRO A 185 -18.28 2.04 -10.38
CA PRO A 185 -17.21 2.99 -10.21
C PRO A 185 -15.95 2.47 -10.91
N ARG A 186 -15.18 3.38 -11.52
CA ARG A 186 -13.86 3.02 -12.06
C ARG A 186 -12.98 2.55 -10.91
N ALA A 187 -12.31 1.41 -11.11
CA ALA A 187 -11.28 0.94 -10.20
C ALA A 187 -10.17 1.99 -10.11
N ASP A 188 -9.91 2.49 -8.90
CA ASP A 188 -8.78 3.38 -8.66
C ASP A 188 -7.52 2.53 -8.47
N ALA A 189 -6.47 2.84 -9.23
CA ALA A 189 -5.14 2.32 -8.99
C ALA A 189 -4.34 3.34 -8.17
N LYS A 190 -3.75 2.89 -7.06
CA LYS A 190 -2.89 3.72 -6.21
C LYS A 190 -1.45 3.23 -6.30
N LYS A 191 -0.55 4.15 -6.66
CA LYS A 191 0.88 3.87 -6.75
C LYS A 191 1.50 3.72 -5.37
N THR A 192 2.26 2.66 -5.20
CA THR A 192 3.27 2.48 -4.15
C THR A 192 4.63 2.99 -4.64
N THR A 193 5.64 2.93 -3.79
CA THR A 193 7.04 3.20 -4.17
C THR A 193 7.79 1.95 -4.64
N LEU A 194 7.18 0.76 -4.52
CA LEU A 194 7.80 -0.48 -4.96
C LEU A 194 8.18 -0.38 -6.43
N SER A 195 9.35 -0.90 -6.79
CA SER A 195 9.77 -1.03 -8.18
C SER A 195 9.59 -2.48 -8.61
N ARG A 196 8.88 -2.71 -9.72
CA ARG A 196 8.61 -4.06 -10.20
C ARG A 196 9.87 -4.92 -10.38
N PRO A 197 10.93 -4.48 -11.10
CA PRO A 197 12.14 -5.28 -11.26
C PRO A 197 12.85 -5.55 -9.93
N VAL A 198 12.95 -4.54 -9.05
CA VAL A 198 13.64 -4.67 -7.76
C VAL A 198 12.90 -5.63 -6.82
N GLN A 199 11.57 -5.48 -6.71
CA GLN A 199 10.74 -6.37 -5.90
C GLN A 199 10.81 -7.82 -6.39
N ALA A 200 10.76 -8.03 -7.71
CA ALA A 200 10.84 -9.37 -8.27
C ALA A 200 12.23 -10.01 -8.05
N ALA A 201 13.31 -9.23 -8.17
CA ALA A 201 14.67 -9.69 -7.88
C ALA A 201 14.84 -10.06 -6.39
N ALA A 202 14.32 -9.24 -5.49
CA ALA A 202 14.35 -9.50 -4.05
C ALA A 202 13.61 -10.79 -3.68
N ALA A 203 12.40 -10.99 -4.23
CA ALA A 203 11.62 -12.21 -4.00
C ALA A 203 12.35 -13.46 -4.52
N ARG A 204 12.82 -13.46 -5.78
CA ARG A 204 13.55 -14.59 -6.36
C ARG A 204 14.86 -14.91 -5.63
N ALA A 205 15.52 -13.91 -5.06
CA ALA A 205 16.72 -14.11 -4.26
C ALA A 205 16.42 -14.91 -2.99
N LEU A 206 15.18 -14.92 -2.49
CA LEU A 206 14.73 -15.70 -1.33
C LEU A 206 14.12 -17.06 -1.68
N ASP A 207 14.08 -17.44 -2.97
CA ASP A 207 13.61 -18.78 -3.36
C ASP A 207 14.45 -19.85 -2.68
N GLY A 208 13.76 -20.79 -2.00
CA GLY A 208 14.37 -21.87 -1.23
C GLY A 208 14.93 -21.50 0.14
N VAL A 209 14.76 -20.25 0.60
CA VAL A 209 15.26 -19.77 1.91
C VAL A 209 14.10 -19.35 2.80
N ASP A 210 13.99 -19.95 3.98
CA ASP A 210 12.95 -19.61 4.96
C ASP A 210 13.43 -18.58 5.99
N ASP A 211 12.48 -17.90 6.66
CA ASP A 211 12.74 -16.95 7.75
C ASP A 211 13.79 -15.88 7.39
N ALA A 212 13.62 -15.29 6.20
CA ALA A 212 14.55 -14.34 5.60
C ALA A 212 13.82 -13.12 5.03
N ALA A 213 14.51 -11.99 4.95
CA ALA A 213 13.99 -10.78 4.33
C ALA A 213 15.05 -10.06 3.49
N ILE A 214 14.59 -9.42 2.41
CA ILE A 214 15.36 -8.46 1.61
C ILE A 214 14.56 -7.17 1.49
N LEU A 215 15.14 -6.10 2.02
CA LEU A 215 14.60 -4.74 1.96
C LEU A 215 15.51 -3.91 1.08
N ALA A 216 14.93 -3.14 0.16
CA ALA A 216 15.67 -2.23 -0.71
C ALA A 216 15.06 -0.82 -0.67
N VAL A 217 15.92 0.18 -0.57
CA VAL A 217 15.56 1.60 -0.45
C VAL A 217 16.35 2.39 -1.48
N ARG A 218 15.72 3.39 -2.09
CA ARG A 218 16.36 4.39 -2.95
C ARG A 218 17.06 5.44 -2.07
N PRO A 219 18.40 5.52 -2.02
CA PRO A 219 19.13 6.49 -1.22
C PRO A 219 18.74 7.95 -1.47
N SER A 220 18.54 8.33 -2.73
CA SER A 220 18.21 9.71 -3.10
C SER A 220 16.86 10.20 -2.57
N THR A 221 15.89 9.31 -2.31
CA THR A 221 14.51 9.69 -1.97
C THR A 221 13.96 9.08 -0.68
N GLY A 222 14.57 8.02 -0.14
CA GLY A 222 14.01 7.22 0.96
C GLY A 222 12.85 6.30 0.54
N GLU A 223 12.62 6.12 -0.76
CA GLU A 223 11.57 5.24 -1.24
C GLU A 223 11.95 3.77 -1.07
N ILE A 224 11.08 2.99 -0.44
CA ILE A 224 11.22 1.54 -0.37
C ILE A 224 10.89 0.99 -1.76
N LEU A 225 11.90 0.42 -2.43
CA LEU A 225 11.83 -0.17 -3.76
C LEU A 225 11.45 -1.65 -3.72
N ALA A 226 11.79 -2.35 -2.63
CA ALA A 226 11.38 -3.73 -2.41
C ALA A 226 11.19 -4.06 -0.93
N VAL A 227 10.16 -4.86 -0.64
CA VAL A 227 9.93 -5.55 0.63
C VAL A 227 9.64 -7.02 0.32
N ALA A 228 10.66 -7.87 0.37
CA ALA A 228 10.47 -9.31 0.30
C ALA A 228 10.66 -9.87 1.71
N ASP A 229 9.57 -10.13 2.43
CA ASP A 229 9.61 -10.57 3.84
C ASP A 229 9.02 -11.97 4.03
N LYS A 230 9.88 -12.95 4.31
CA LYS A 230 9.51 -14.33 4.68
C LYS A 230 9.72 -14.60 6.17
N LEU A 231 9.94 -13.58 6.99
CA LEU A 231 10.15 -13.75 8.43
C LEU A 231 8.87 -14.24 9.10
N LYS A 232 9.05 -15.06 10.14
CA LYS A 232 7.93 -15.54 10.96
C LYS A 232 7.48 -14.40 11.88
N GLY A 233 6.46 -13.67 11.44
CA GLY A 233 5.83 -12.55 12.14
C GLY A 233 4.99 -11.70 11.18
N ARG A 234 4.26 -10.69 11.70
CA ARG A 234 3.53 -9.75 10.86
C ARG A 234 4.40 -8.53 10.61
N TYR A 235 4.80 -8.32 9.35
CA TYR A 235 5.57 -7.15 8.91
C TYR A 235 6.95 -7.02 9.57
N SER A 236 7.54 -8.15 9.96
CA SER A 236 8.77 -8.26 10.75
C SER A 236 9.94 -7.49 10.14
N ALA A 237 10.07 -7.44 8.82
CA ALA A 237 11.18 -6.73 8.21
C ALA A 237 11.14 -5.20 8.39
N LEU A 238 9.97 -4.65 8.77
CA LEU A 238 9.83 -3.24 9.17
C LEU A 238 9.89 -3.05 10.68
N PHE A 239 9.26 -3.93 11.47
CA PHE A 239 8.99 -3.68 12.89
C PHE A 239 9.76 -4.55 13.88
N ASP A 240 10.08 -5.80 13.53
CA ASP A 240 10.84 -6.65 14.44
C ASP A 240 12.29 -6.18 14.48
N ARG A 241 12.86 -6.15 15.68
CA ARG A 241 14.25 -5.79 15.91
C ARG A 241 15.02 -7.02 16.36
N PHE A 242 16.26 -7.12 15.90
CA PHE A 242 17.17 -8.20 16.28
C PHE A 242 18.57 -7.63 16.50
N PRO A 243 19.43 -8.34 17.24
CA PRO A 243 20.85 -8.00 17.32
C PRO A 243 21.47 -7.86 15.91
N PRO A 244 21.98 -6.67 15.54
CA PRO A 244 22.54 -6.41 14.21
C PRO A 244 23.90 -7.08 13.99
N GLY A 245 24.58 -7.46 15.07
CA GLY A 245 25.95 -7.96 15.04
C GLY A 245 26.88 -7.00 14.32
N SER A 246 27.88 -7.54 13.61
CA SER A 246 28.93 -6.72 13.00
C SER A 246 28.49 -5.72 11.92
N THR A 247 27.21 -5.66 11.51
CA THR A 247 26.72 -4.52 10.70
C THR A 247 26.71 -3.22 11.51
N PHE A 248 26.48 -3.30 12.83
CA PHE A 248 26.46 -2.15 13.73
C PHE A 248 27.83 -1.52 13.97
N LYS A 249 28.92 -2.24 13.66
CA LYS A 249 30.27 -1.65 13.61
C LYS A 249 30.35 -0.47 12.66
N THR A 250 29.40 -0.30 11.73
CA THR A 250 29.26 0.91 10.92
C THR A 250 28.95 2.14 11.77
N VAL A 251 28.07 2.00 12.77
CA VAL A 251 27.76 3.05 13.75
C VAL A 251 28.95 3.28 14.69
N THR A 252 29.55 2.20 15.21
CA THR A 252 30.74 2.30 16.07
C THR A 252 31.91 2.95 15.32
N ALA A 253 32.10 2.61 14.05
CA ALA A 253 33.10 3.25 13.22
C ALA A 253 32.80 4.74 13.04
N ALA A 254 31.53 5.12 12.86
CA ALA A 254 31.16 6.53 12.81
C ALA A 254 31.53 7.26 14.12
N ALA A 255 31.25 6.69 15.28
CA ALA A 255 31.63 7.26 16.58
C ALA A 255 33.16 7.40 16.73
N LEU A 256 33.92 6.38 16.32
CA LEU A 256 35.39 6.40 16.36
C LEU A 256 36.00 7.42 15.38
N LEU A 257 35.43 7.55 14.18
CA LEU A 257 35.84 8.57 13.21
C LEU A 257 35.57 9.99 13.74
N ILE A 258 34.42 10.19 14.40
CA ILE A 258 34.06 11.47 15.04
C ILE A 258 35.02 11.81 16.18
N SER A 259 35.49 10.80 16.94
CA SER A 259 36.50 11.00 17.99
C SER A 259 37.93 11.21 17.44
N GLY A 260 38.11 11.18 16.12
CA GLY A 260 39.37 11.49 15.44
C GLY A 260 40.23 10.28 15.07
N LEU A 261 39.70 9.05 15.15
CA LEU A 261 40.40 7.87 14.64
C LEU A 261 40.46 7.90 13.12
N ASP A 262 41.65 7.83 12.53
CA ASP A 262 41.81 7.83 11.08
C ASP A 262 41.70 6.40 10.50
N PRO A 263 41.08 6.19 9.31
CA PRO A 263 41.01 4.88 8.64
C PRO A 263 42.35 4.16 8.46
N GLY A 264 43.46 4.90 8.31
CA GLY A 264 44.81 4.37 8.18
C GLY A 264 45.53 4.08 9.50
N THR A 265 44.91 4.39 10.65
CA THR A 265 45.52 4.13 11.97
C THR A 265 45.74 2.64 12.17
N MET A 266 46.97 2.23 12.46
CA MET A 266 47.31 0.83 12.73
C MET A 266 46.85 0.41 14.13
N MET A 267 46.31 -0.80 14.24
CA MET A 267 45.85 -1.41 15.48
C MET A 267 46.02 -2.93 15.44
N GLU A 268 46.01 -3.55 16.60
CA GLU A 268 46.08 -5.01 16.69
C GLU A 268 44.69 -5.63 16.47
N CYS A 269 44.64 -6.72 15.72
CA CYS A 269 43.47 -7.60 15.61
C CYS A 269 43.84 -9.00 16.13
N PRO A 270 44.01 -9.14 17.46
CA PRO A 270 44.28 -10.44 18.08
C PRO A 270 43.02 -11.31 18.06
N GLY A 271 43.18 -12.63 18.18
CA GLY A 271 42.05 -13.57 18.26
C GLY A 271 41.15 -13.33 19.47
N THR A 272 41.73 -12.83 20.57
CA THR A 272 41.05 -12.45 21.81
C THR A 272 41.55 -11.11 22.35
N TYR A 273 40.69 -10.39 23.04
CA TYR A 273 41.02 -9.15 23.75
C TYR A 273 40.26 -9.11 25.07
N THR A 274 40.96 -8.84 26.17
CA THR A 274 40.36 -8.68 27.50
C THR A 274 40.41 -7.21 27.84
N ILE A 275 39.25 -6.61 28.10
CA ILE A 275 39.21 -5.26 28.65
C ILE A 275 39.89 -5.34 30.04
N PRO A 276 40.81 -4.43 30.40
CA PRO A 276 41.48 -4.49 31.70
C PRO A 276 40.49 -4.62 32.87
N GLU A 277 40.65 -5.62 33.75
CA GLU A 277 39.75 -5.91 34.89
C GLU A 277 38.32 -6.35 34.52
N HIS A 278 38.09 -6.63 33.24
CA HIS A 278 36.77 -6.87 32.64
C HIS A 278 36.78 -8.14 31.77
N ARG A 279 35.69 -8.40 31.03
CA ARG A 279 35.55 -9.66 30.27
C ARG A 279 36.48 -9.77 29.05
N THR A 280 36.63 -11.00 28.57
CA THR A 280 37.28 -11.30 27.28
C THR A 280 36.27 -11.35 26.13
N PHE A 281 36.68 -10.78 24.99
CA PHE A 281 36.01 -10.83 23.71
C PHE A 281 36.86 -11.60 22.71
N LYS A 282 36.20 -12.20 21.71
CA LYS A 282 36.85 -13.00 20.66
C LYS A 282 36.39 -12.60 19.27
N ASN A 283 37.29 -12.77 18.30
CA ASN A 283 36.93 -12.77 16.89
C ASN A 283 36.21 -14.07 16.52
N ALA A 284 35.44 -14.03 15.42
CA ALA A 284 34.85 -15.25 14.87
C ALA A 284 35.95 -16.27 14.57
N GLY A 285 35.80 -17.50 15.09
CA GLY A 285 36.81 -18.54 14.99
C GLY A 285 38.17 -18.20 15.62
N GLU A 286 38.22 -17.20 16.51
CA GLU A 286 39.46 -16.69 17.14
C GLU A 286 40.53 -16.24 16.12
N ALA A 287 40.07 -15.81 14.94
CA ALA A 287 40.96 -15.34 13.88
C ALA A 287 41.82 -14.15 14.36
N ALA A 288 43.13 -14.24 14.15
CA ALA A 288 44.08 -13.17 14.39
C ALA A 288 44.63 -12.66 13.05
N HIS A 289 44.50 -11.36 12.81
CA HIS A 289 44.97 -10.72 11.57
C HIS A 289 46.26 -9.93 11.78
N GLY A 290 46.81 -9.94 13.00
CA GLY A 290 48.00 -9.18 13.37
C GLY A 290 47.72 -7.68 13.41
N GLN A 291 48.74 -6.89 13.06
CA GLN A 291 48.63 -5.45 12.97
C GLN A 291 48.00 -5.04 11.64
N VAL A 292 46.87 -4.35 11.71
CA VAL A 292 46.03 -3.97 10.56
C VAL A 292 45.61 -2.50 10.68
N SER A 293 45.28 -1.86 9.55
CA SER A 293 44.68 -0.51 9.61
C SER A 293 43.27 -0.56 10.21
N PHE A 294 42.72 0.58 10.66
CA PHE A 294 41.33 0.66 11.11
C PHE A 294 40.36 0.22 10.00
N ALA A 295 40.66 0.60 8.75
CA ALA A 295 39.92 0.17 7.59
C ALA A 295 39.92 -1.35 7.41
N ASP A 296 41.08 -1.98 7.59
CA ASP A 296 41.22 -3.43 7.50
C ASP A 296 40.57 -4.15 8.69
N ALA A 297 40.64 -3.60 9.91
CA ALA A 297 39.93 -4.14 11.06
C ALA A 297 38.40 -4.15 10.83
N PHE A 298 37.86 -3.11 10.19
CA PHE A 298 36.47 -3.07 9.76
C PHE A 298 36.18 -4.09 8.63
N ALA A 299 37.08 -4.17 7.63
CA ALA A 299 36.96 -5.08 6.49
C ALA A 299 36.97 -6.56 6.90
N TYR A 300 37.90 -6.96 7.78
CA TYR A 300 37.99 -8.31 8.36
C TYR A 300 37.01 -8.53 9.51
N SER A 301 36.27 -7.49 9.90
CA SER A 301 35.26 -7.54 10.95
C SER A 301 35.82 -7.96 12.32
N CYS A 302 37.01 -7.48 12.69
CA CYS A 302 37.68 -7.73 13.95
C CYS A 302 36.82 -7.24 15.14
N ASN A 303 36.32 -8.13 15.98
CA ASN A 303 35.59 -7.77 17.21
C ASN A 303 36.55 -7.17 18.23
N THR A 304 37.70 -7.82 18.43
CA THR A 304 38.70 -7.44 19.44
C THR A 304 39.18 -6.00 19.28
N SER A 305 39.56 -5.60 18.07
CA SER A 305 39.95 -4.23 17.76
C SER A 305 38.82 -3.23 17.99
N PHE A 306 37.58 -3.56 17.60
CA PHE A 306 36.44 -2.66 17.79
C PHE A 306 36.11 -2.46 19.28
N VAL A 307 36.17 -3.51 20.09
CA VAL A 307 35.97 -3.42 21.54
C VAL A 307 37.06 -2.57 22.19
N GLU A 308 38.34 -2.85 21.87
CA GLU A 308 39.47 -2.09 22.39
C GLU A 308 39.34 -0.60 22.06
N GLN A 309 39.12 -0.28 20.78
CA GLN A 309 39.04 1.11 20.34
C GLN A 309 37.78 1.80 20.89
N ALA A 310 36.64 1.11 20.99
CA ALA A 310 35.42 1.70 21.53
C ALA A 310 35.59 2.06 23.02
N VAL A 311 35.94 1.07 23.84
CA VAL A 311 36.08 1.26 25.30
C VAL A 311 37.21 2.23 25.65
N GLY A 312 38.26 2.31 24.81
CA GLY A 312 39.39 3.21 25.04
C GLY A 312 39.20 4.66 24.57
N ARG A 313 38.20 4.96 23.71
CA ARG A 313 38.10 6.27 23.03
C ARG A 313 36.75 6.94 23.07
N ILE A 314 35.66 6.20 23.25
CA ILE A 314 34.30 6.73 23.18
C ILE A 314 33.49 6.30 24.41
N THR A 315 32.45 7.06 24.70
CA THR A 315 31.44 6.72 25.71
C THR A 315 30.21 6.06 25.06
N ALA A 316 29.34 5.46 25.87
CA ALA A 316 28.03 4.99 25.39
C ALA A 316 27.19 6.15 24.80
N ALA A 317 27.31 7.36 25.36
CA ALA A 317 26.65 8.55 24.83
C ALA A 317 27.16 8.93 23.43
N ASP A 318 28.46 8.81 23.16
CA ASP A 318 29.02 9.04 21.83
C ASP A 318 28.52 8.00 20.81
N LEU A 319 28.43 6.73 21.25
CA LEU A 319 27.89 5.65 20.42
C LEU A 319 26.40 5.88 20.09
N ILE A 320 25.60 6.28 21.08
CA ILE A 320 24.19 6.65 20.91
C ILE A 320 24.04 7.86 19.97
N ALA A 321 24.90 8.88 20.12
CA ALA A 321 24.87 10.06 19.26
C ALA A 321 25.18 9.69 17.79
N ALA A 322 26.17 8.83 17.55
CA ALA A 322 26.46 8.31 16.22
C ALA A 322 25.30 7.47 15.67
N ALA A 323 24.69 6.62 16.49
CA ALA A 323 23.53 5.81 16.12
C ALA A 323 22.35 6.69 15.70
N SER A 324 22.03 7.71 16.50
CA SER A 324 20.96 8.67 16.22
C SER A 324 21.21 9.44 14.92
N GLY A 325 22.45 9.85 14.64
CA GLY A 325 22.82 10.47 13.37
C GLY A 325 22.53 9.59 12.15
N LEU A 326 22.67 8.28 12.30
CA LEU A 326 22.41 7.28 11.26
C LEU A 326 20.98 6.71 11.29
N GLY A 327 20.13 7.22 12.19
CA GLY A 327 18.70 6.95 12.17
C GLY A 327 18.13 6.32 13.43
N PHE A 328 18.96 5.78 14.33
CA PHE A 328 18.45 5.09 15.51
C PHE A 328 17.52 5.97 16.36
N ASP A 329 16.49 5.36 16.93
CA ASP A 329 15.38 5.98 17.67
C ASP A 329 14.51 6.96 16.86
N LYS A 330 14.76 7.14 15.56
CA LYS A 330 13.89 7.94 14.70
C LYS A 330 12.72 7.09 14.19
N GLY A 331 11.52 7.67 14.27
CA GLY A 331 10.32 7.13 13.63
C GLY A 331 10.42 7.20 12.11
N MET A 332 9.90 6.16 11.46
CA MET A 332 9.79 6.03 10.02
C MET A 332 8.33 5.73 9.66
N PRO A 333 7.48 6.76 9.46
CA PRO A 333 6.15 6.54 8.92
C PRO A 333 6.28 6.02 7.49
N THR A 334 5.91 4.77 7.27
CA THR A 334 6.14 4.10 5.98
C THR A 334 4.94 4.15 5.05
N GLY A 335 3.75 4.42 5.58
CA GLY A 335 2.46 4.18 4.93
C GLY A 335 1.90 2.77 5.16
N ALA A 336 2.73 1.86 5.69
CA ALA A 336 2.35 0.52 6.13
C ALA A 336 2.45 0.37 7.66
N GLY A 337 2.53 1.49 8.39
CA GLY A 337 2.76 1.57 9.83
C GLY A 337 4.05 2.33 10.17
N GLY A 338 4.10 2.89 11.38
CA GLY A 338 5.28 3.59 11.90
C GLY A 338 6.35 2.61 12.39
N ALA A 339 7.43 2.46 11.63
CA ALA A 339 8.61 1.73 12.07
C ALA A 339 9.50 2.62 12.94
N VAL A 340 10.33 2.04 13.80
CA VAL A 340 11.38 2.77 14.52
C VAL A 340 12.70 2.12 14.18
N CYS A 341 13.69 2.94 13.83
CA CYS A 341 15.02 2.43 13.51
C CYS A 341 15.71 2.01 14.81
N GLY A 342 15.81 0.70 15.06
CA GLY A 342 16.61 0.13 16.14
C GLY A 342 16.41 0.74 17.54
N HIS A 343 17.31 0.39 18.45
CA HIS A 343 17.53 1.03 19.75
C HIS A 343 18.85 0.50 20.35
N LEU A 344 19.44 1.24 21.28
CA LEU A 344 20.49 0.76 22.19
C LEU A 344 20.37 1.52 23.52
N ASP A 345 20.63 0.82 24.62
CA ASP A 345 20.55 1.41 25.95
C ASP A 345 21.83 2.20 26.27
N ASN A 346 21.70 3.21 27.15
CA ASN A 346 22.87 3.84 27.74
C ASN A 346 23.49 2.93 28.81
N THR A 347 24.81 2.92 28.93
CA THR A 347 25.53 2.09 29.90
C THR A 347 26.83 2.73 30.34
N ASP A 348 27.17 2.53 31.62
CA ASP A 348 28.48 2.85 32.19
C ASP A 348 29.37 1.60 32.35
N ASP A 349 28.86 0.41 32.01
CA ASP A 349 29.60 -0.86 32.08
C ASP A 349 30.45 -1.06 30.81
N PRO A 350 31.80 -1.13 30.91
CA PRO A 350 32.69 -1.40 29.79
C PRO A 350 32.41 -2.71 29.07
N ASP A 351 31.91 -3.74 29.77
CA ASP A 351 31.54 -5.02 29.15
C ASP A 351 30.34 -4.82 28.22
N MET A 352 29.35 -4.05 28.64
CA MET A 352 28.17 -3.74 27.83
C MET A 352 28.50 -2.80 26.68
N LEU A 353 29.29 -1.75 26.91
CA LEU A 353 29.76 -0.88 25.82
C LEU A 353 30.55 -1.68 24.77
N GLY A 354 31.41 -2.60 25.22
CA GLY A 354 32.15 -3.51 24.34
C GLY A 354 31.22 -4.42 23.52
N GLN A 355 30.17 -4.95 24.13
CA GLN A 355 29.16 -5.72 23.39
C GLN A 355 28.42 -4.85 22.36
N ASP A 356 27.89 -3.70 22.77
CA ASP A 356 27.12 -2.81 21.89
C ASP A 356 27.98 -2.30 20.74
N ALA A 357 29.27 -2.02 20.97
CA ALA A 357 30.23 -1.63 19.95
C ALA A 357 30.46 -2.67 18.84
N ILE A 358 30.11 -3.93 19.05
CA ILE A 358 30.18 -4.98 18.01
C ILE A 358 28.80 -5.45 17.55
N GLY A 359 27.74 -4.75 17.96
CA GLY A 359 26.34 -5.06 17.62
C GLY A 359 25.75 -6.22 18.42
N GLN A 360 26.33 -6.51 19.58
CA GLN A 360 25.85 -7.47 20.58
C GLN A 360 25.39 -6.70 21.83
N GLY A 361 24.74 -7.35 22.80
CA GLY A 361 24.32 -6.67 24.03
C GLY A 361 22.90 -6.13 23.96
N THR A 362 22.71 -4.82 24.14
CA THR A 362 21.39 -4.18 24.18
C THR A 362 20.91 -3.72 22.81
N VAL A 363 21.86 -3.50 21.88
CA VAL A 363 21.53 -2.96 20.57
C VAL A 363 20.69 -3.91 19.73
N GLU A 364 19.59 -3.40 19.20
CA GLU A 364 18.73 -4.08 18.24
C GLU A 364 18.47 -3.20 17.01
N ALA A 365 18.28 -3.81 15.84
CA ALA A 365 17.90 -3.13 14.61
C ALA A 365 16.89 -3.94 13.80
N SER A 366 15.97 -3.26 13.13
CA SER A 366 15.11 -3.88 12.12
C SER A 366 15.82 -3.92 10.76
N PRO A 367 15.47 -4.86 9.86
CA PRO A 367 16.06 -4.91 8.52
C PRO A 367 15.93 -3.59 7.74
N ILE A 368 14.78 -2.90 7.82
CA ILE A 368 14.62 -1.58 7.22
C ILE A 368 15.59 -0.54 7.81
N CYS A 369 15.88 -0.58 9.11
CA CYS A 369 16.81 0.35 9.75
C CYS A 369 18.21 0.24 9.13
N LEU A 370 18.71 -0.98 8.93
CA LEU A 370 20.01 -1.20 8.29
C LEU A 370 20.01 -0.84 6.79
N ALA A 371 18.91 -1.07 6.06
CA ALA A 371 18.79 -0.64 4.67
C ALA A 371 18.81 0.90 4.55
N VAL A 372 18.13 1.60 5.45
CA VAL A 372 18.12 3.07 5.51
C VAL A 372 19.48 3.63 5.95
N MET A 373 20.16 2.97 6.88
CA MET A 373 21.53 3.33 7.27
C MET A 373 22.49 3.22 6.07
N ALA A 374 22.39 2.15 5.29
CA ALA A 374 23.16 2.00 4.05
C ALA A 374 22.82 3.11 3.03
N ALA A 375 21.54 3.47 2.87
CA ALA A 375 21.09 4.58 2.04
C ALA A 375 21.63 5.94 2.52
N ALA A 376 21.70 6.15 3.83
CA ALA A 376 22.24 7.39 4.40
C ALA A 376 23.73 7.55 4.12
N ILE A 377 24.49 6.46 4.18
CA ILE A 377 25.93 6.44 3.86
C ILE A 377 26.15 6.60 2.35
N GLU A 378 25.32 5.97 1.51
CA GLU A 378 25.41 6.10 0.05
C GLU A 378 25.12 7.53 -0.40
N SER A 379 24.04 8.14 0.08
CA SER A 379 23.61 9.48 -0.37
C SER A 379 24.24 10.63 0.42
N GLY A 380 24.81 10.33 1.59
CA GLY A 380 25.26 11.34 2.57
C GLY A 380 24.10 12.01 3.33
N THR A 381 22.87 11.51 3.20
CA THR A 381 21.69 12.07 3.88
C THR A 381 20.80 10.96 4.40
N TRP A 382 20.54 10.95 5.70
CA TRP A 382 19.51 10.07 6.26
C TRP A 382 18.12 10.57 5.85
N ARG A 383 17.27 9.66 5.36
CA ARG A 383 15.89 9.93 4.95
C ARG A 383 14.97 8.87 5.54
N SER A 384 13.81 9.32 6.02
CA SER A 384 12.76 8.41 6.47
C SER A 384 12.24 7.55 5.32
N ALA A 385 12.11 6.24 5.55
CA ALA A 385 11.68 5.29 4.53
C ALA A 385 10.17 5.32 4.31
N ARG A 386 9.73 5.20 3.05
CA ARG A 386 8.29 5.17 2.69
C ARG A 386 7.94 4.18 1.59
N LEU A 387 6.77 3.56 1.70
CA LEU A 387 6.12 2.67 0.73
C LEU A 387 5.08 3.37 -0.16
N LEU A 388 4.73 4.62 0.18
CA LEU A 388 3.69 5.41 -0.48
C LEU A 388 4.21 6.82 -0.83
N PRO A 389 3.48 7.57 -1.68
CA PRO A 389 3.70 9.01 -1.84
C PRO A 389 3.62 9.75 -0.50
N VAL A 390 4.43 10.78 -0.31
CA VAL A 390 4.56 11.53 0.96
C VAL A 390 3.19 11.94 1.53
N LYS A 391 2.32 12.53 0.70
CA LYS A 391 0.95 12.93 1.11
C LYS A 391 0.12 11.79 1.70
N ASP A 392 0.33 10.57 1.23
CA ASP A 392 -0.42 9.40 1.66
C ASP A 392 0.15 8.83 2.95
N VAL A 393 1.48 8.85 3.09
CA VAL A 393 2.16 8.52 4.35
C VAL A 393 1.72 9.48 5.46
N GLU A 394 1.79 10.79 5.20
CA GLU A 394 1.41 11.82 6.19
C GLU A 394 -0.01 11.65 6.70
N ARG A 395 -0.93 11.23 5.83
CA ARG A 395 -2.33 10.96 6.20
C ARG A 395 -2.48 9.68 7.05
N ILE A 396 -1.66 8.66 6.83
CA ILE A 396 -1.81 7.34 7.47
C ILE A 396 -1.01 7.26 8.77
N ASP A 397 0.28 7.58 8.71
CA ASP A 397 1.26 7.36 9.77
C ASP A 397 1.81 8.67 10.37
N GLY A 398 1.38 9.82 9.85
CA GLY A 398 1.85 11.14 10.29
C GLY A 398 3.10 11.64 9.56
N VAL A 399 3.59 12.80 9.99
CA VAL A 399 4.68 13.52 9.31
C VAL A 399 6.03 12.86 9.61
N ALA A 400 6.78 12.56 8.55
CA ALA A 400 8.13 12.00 8.67
C ALA A 400 9.11 13.01 9.28
N PRO A 401 10.10 12.57 10.07
CA PRO A 401 11.21 13.42 10.47
C PRO A 401 11.93 13.99 9.24
N PRO A 402 12.43 15.24 9.30
CA PRO A 402 13.12 15.84 8.16
C PRO A 402 14.42 15.08 7.84
N PRO A 403 14.89 15.12 6.58
CA PRO A 403 16.17 14.55 6.21
C PRO A 403 17.33 15.14 7.02
N VAL A 404 18.33 14.31 7.33
CA VAL A 404 19.52 14.72 8.10
C VAL A 404 20.76 14.56 7.21
N THR A 405 21.36 15.69 6.81
CA THR A 405 22.62 15.70 6.07
C THR A 405 23.76 15.30 7.00
N LEU A 406 24.52 14.29 6.60
CA LEU A 406 25.68 13.80 7.34
C LEU A 406 26.93 14.61 6.99
N ASN A 407 27.93 14.61 7.88
CA ASN A 407 29.22 15.22 7.59
C ASN A 407 29.90 14.51 6.40
N GLU A 408 30.36 15.28 5.41
CA GLU A 408 30.91 14.74 4.16
C GLU A 408 32.20 13.93 4.39
N GLY A 409 33.06 14.36 5.30
CA GLY A 409 34.28 13.63 5.67
C GLY A 409 33.97 12.29 6.34
N LEU A 410 33.02 12.29 7.29
CA LEU A 410 32.53 11.07 7.92
C LEU A 410 31.96 10.09 6.88
N VAL A 411 31.11 10.57 5.98
CA VAL A 411 30.52 9.75 4.92
C VAL A 411 31.59 9.18 4.01
N THR A 412 32.58 9.99 3.59
CA THR A 412 33.69 9.54 2.75
C THR A 412 34.49 8.42 3.41
N SER A 413 34.79 8.56 4.70
CA SER A 413 35.45 7.51 5.48
C SER A 413 34.59 6.25 5.58
N LEU A 414 33.31 6.35 5.93
CA LEU A 414 32.39 5.20 6.00
C LEU A 414 32.25 4.46 4.66
N ARG A 415 32.18 5.19 3.54
CA ARG A 415 32.16 4.60 2.19
C ARG A 415 33.46 3.84 1.90
N THR A 416 34.60 4.39 2.30
CA THR A 416 35.91 3.72 2.18
C THR A 416 35.93 2.41 2.98
N LEU A 417 35.47 2.44 4.24
CA LEU A 417 35.37 1.26 5.10
C LEU A 417 34.46 0.18 4.50
N MET A 418 33.27 0.55 4.03
CA MET A 418 32.31 -0.39 3.43
C MET A 418 32.77 -0.95 2.08
N THR A 419 33.59 -0.20 1.33
CA THR A 419 34.21 -0.67 0.08
C THR A 419 35.27 -1.73 0.38
N ALA A 420 36.14 -1.48 1.37
CA ALA A 420 37.18 -2.44 1.79
C ALA A 420 36.61 -3.82 2.19
N VAL A 421 35.41 -3.86 2.79
CA VAL A 421 34.72 -5.13 3.11
C VAL A 421 34.49 -5.98 1.85
N VAL A 422 34.10 -5.36 0.74
CA VAL A 422 33.80 -6.05 -0.52
C VAL A 422 35.07 -6.33 -1.33
N ASP A 423 36.04 -5.42 -1.30
CA ASP A 423 37.26 -5.55 -2.09
C ASP A 423 38.18 -6.66 -1.57
N HIS A 424 38.46 -6.69 -0.27
CA HIS A 424 39.38 -7.65 0.35
C HIS A 424 38.95 -8.20 1.72
N GLY A 425 37.86 -7.68 2.28
CA GLY A 425 37.33 -8.09 3.58
C GLY A 425 36.38 -9.30 3.53
N THR A 426 35.45 -9.35 4.49
CA THR A 426 34.48 -10.46 4.65
C THR A 426 33.48 -10.60 3.49
N GLY A 427 33.32 -9.57 2.66
CA GLY A 427 32.52 -9.57 1.45
C GLY A 427 33.27 -10.02 0.19
N SER A 428 34.60 -10.13 0.25
CA SER A 428 35.45 -10.40 -0.91
C SER A 428 35.26 -11.82 -1.47
N GLY A 429 35.43 -11.94 -2.79
CA GLY A 429 35.33 -13.20 -3.51
C GLY A 429 33.91 -13.78 -3.62
N ALA A 430 32.88 -13.09 -3.12
CA ALA A 430 31.50 -13.58 -3.14
C ALA A 430 30.78 -13.40 -4.50
N GLY A 431 31.36 -12.62 -5.42
CA GLY A 431 30.76 -12.31 -6.71
C GLY A 431 29.75 -11.16 -6.69
N LEU A 432 29.86 -10.24 -5.73
CA LEU A 432 29.08 -8.99 -5.75
C LEU A 432 29.41 -8.18 -7.01
N PRO A 433 28.43 -7.59 -7.71
CA PRO A 433 28.68 -6.74 -8.87
C PRO A 433 29.56 -5.53 -8.53
N PRO A 434 30.37 -5.02 -9.48
CA PRO A 434 31.20 -3.83 -9.26
C PRO A 434 30.40 -2.61 -8.78
N GLY A 435 31.04 -1.80 -7.94
CA GLY A 435 30.41 -0.63 -7.31
C GLY A 435 29.51 -0.96 -6.12
N THR A 436 29.53 -2.21 -5.64
CA THR A 436 28.86 -2.60 -4.39
C THR A 436 29.77 -2.31 -3.20
N ALA A 437 29.22 -1.67 -2.18
CA ALA A 437 29.86 -1.52 -0.87
C ALA A 437 28.91 -2.06 0.21
N GLY A 438 29.44 -2.59 1.31
CA GLY A 438 28.59 -3.21 2.32
C GLY A 438 29.28 -3.60 3.61
N LYS A 439 28.52 -4.24 4.49
CA LYS A 439 29.01 -4.83 5.73
C LYS A 439 28.29 -6.13 6.04
N THR A 440 29.06 -7.20 6.26
CA THR A 440 28.53 -8.46 6.79
C THR A 440 28.30 -8.35 8.30
N GLY A 441 27.28 -9.05 8.80
CA GLY A 441 27.03 -9.23 10.23
C GLY A 441 26.68 -10.68 10.56
N THR A 442 27.14 -11.10 11.73
CA THR A 442 26.72 -12.32 12.39
C THR A 442 26.40 -11.92 13.84
N ALA A 443 25.25 -12.34 14.35
CA ALA A 443 24.84 -12.05 15.73
C ALA A 443 24.36 -13.33 16.41
N GLU A 444 25.03 -13.72 17.49
CA GLU A 444 24.63 -14.85 18.33
C GLU A 444 23.30 -14.54 19.04
N THR A 445 22.41 -15.54 19.15
CA THR A 445 21.13 -15.37 19.86
C THR A 445 21.16 -16.02 21.25
N PRO A 446 20.37 -15.51 22.22
CA PRO A 446 20.26 -16.15 23.53
C PRO A 446 19.72 -17.59 23.49
N ALA A 447 18.93 -17.93 22.48
CA ALA A 447 18.33 -19.26 22.30
C ALA A 447 19.26 -20.27 21.61
N GLY A 448 20.46 -19.84 21.20
CA GLY A 448 21.38 -20.61 20.38
C GLY A 448 21.18 -20.40 18.88
N GLY A 449 22.27 -20.49 18.11
CA GLY A 449 22.30 -20.14 16.69
C GLY A 449 22.64 -18.66 16.44
N GLU A 450 22.76 -18.30 15.16
CA GLU A 450 23.23 -16.97 14.74
C GLU A 450 22.31 -16.38 13.68
N HIS A 451 22.08 -15.08 13.75
CA HIS A 451 21.45 -14.29 12.71
C HIS A 451 22.47 -13.88 11.65
N ALA A 452 22.12 -14.08 10.37
CA ALA A 452 22.95 -13.70 9.24
C ALA A 452 22.49 -12.37 8.65
N TRP A 453 23.41 -11.42 8.55
CA TRP A 453 23.17 -10.09 8.00
C TRP A 453 24.12 -9.73 6.88
N PHE A 454 23.62 -8.99 5.90
CA PHE A 454 24.44 -8.19 5.00
C PHE A 454 23.67 -6.92 4.61
N MET A 455 24.26 -5.76 4.87
CA MET A 455 23.73 -4.47 4.40
C MET A 455 24.69 -3.83 3.42
N GLY A 456 24.18 -3.08 2.46
CA GLY A 456 25.04 -2.44 1.46
C GLY A 456 24.28 -1.56 0.49
N TYR A 457 25.02 -1.04 -0.48
CA TYR A 457 24.47 -0.23 -1.57
C TYR A 457 25.26 -0.42 -2.86
N ARG A 458 24.62 -0.08 -3.98
CA ARG A 458 25.22 -0.02 -5.32
C ARG A 458 24.52 1.08 -6.12
N GLY A 459 25.16 2.23 -6.26
CA GLY A 459 24.51 3.44 -6.78
C GLY A 459 23.27 3.80 -5.97
N ASP A 460 22.21 4.27 -6.63
CA ASP A 460 20.94 4.69 -6.00
C ASP A 460 20.04 3.50 -5.58
N LEU A 461 20.64 2.44 -5.05
CA LEU A 461 20.00 1.27 -4.46
C LEU A 461 20.76 0.84 -3.20
N ALA A 462 20.17 1.06 -2.03
CA ALA A 462 20.64 0.50 -0.76
C ALA A 462 19.74 -0.66 -0.33
N PHE A 463 20.29 -1.61 0.41
CA PHE A 463 19.55 -2.81 0.79
C PHE A 463 20.07 -3.43 2.09
N CYS A 464 19.22 -4.28 2.67
CA CYS A 464 19.56 -5.17 3.77
C CYS A 464 19.02 -6.56 3.47
N VAL A 465 19.87 -7.56 3.68
CA VAL A 465 19.54 -8.98 3.65
C VAL A 465 19.67 -9.53 5.07
N PHE A 466 18.61 -10.18 5.54
CA PHE A 466 18.55 -10.78 6.86
C PHE A 466 18.04 -12.21 6.78
N VAL A 467 18.66 -13.11 7.53
CA VAL A 467 18.17 -14.48 7.74
C VAL A 467 18.19 -14.79 9.23
N ARG A 468 17.01 -14.97 9.81
CA ARG A 468 16.86 -15.32 11.22
C ARG A 468 17.39 -16.73 11.42
N ASN A 469 18.28 -16.89 12.40
CA ASN A 469 18.97 -18.16 12.69
C ASN A 469 19.66 -18.78 11.46
N GLY A 470 20.11 -17.93 10.52
CA GLY A 470 20.72 -18.33 9.27
C GLY A 470 22.22 -18.66 9.35
N GLY A 471 22.84 -18.59 10.53
CA GLY A 471 24.28 -18.75 10.70
C GLY A 471 25.04 -17.46 10.40
N ALA A 472 26.19 -17.58 9.75
CA ALA A 472 27.07 -16.44 9.48
C ALA A 472 26.61 -15.60 8.27
N GLY A 473 26.74 -14.27 8.38
CA GLY A 473 26.42 -13.32 7.31
C GLY A 473 27.17 -13.62 5.99
N ARG A 474 28.44 -14.00 6.08
CA ARG A 474 29.30 -14.31 4.92
C ARG A 474 28.82 -15.53 4.12
N THR A 475 28.30 -16.55 4.79
CA THR A 475 27.91 -17.82 4.15
C THR A 475 26.45 -17.86 3.74
N THR A 476 25.61 -16.99 4.32
CA THR A 476 24.15 -17.06 4.14
C THR A 476 23.59 -15.77 3.55
N ALA A 477 23.72 -14.62 4.21
CA ALA A 477 23.14 -13.36 3.75
C ALA A 477 23.85 -12.79 2.50
N LEU A 478 25.18 -12.90 2.45
CA LEU A 478 25.99 -12.38 1.36
C LEU A 478 25.70 -13.07 0.00
N PRO A 479 25.61 -14.42 -0.09
CA PRO A 479 25.17 -15.07 -1.33
C PRO A 479 23.76 -14.65 -1.80
N LEU A 480 22.84 -14.37 -0.87
CA LEU A 480 21.51 -13.87 -1.22
C LEU A 480 21.56 -12.44 -1.75
N ALA A 481 22.45 -11.59 -1.22
CA ALA A 481 22.72 -10.27 -1.79
C ALA A 481 23.28 -10.36 -3.21
N VAL A 482 24.16 -11.32 -3.48
CA VAL A 482 24.67 -11.59 -4.85
C VAL A 482 23.53 -12.02 -5.78
N ARG A 483 22.68 -12.97 -5.36
CA ARG A 483 21.49 -13.39 -6.11
C ARG A 483 20.56 -12.21 -6.41
N PHE A 484 20.31 -11.37 -5.42
CA PHE A 484 19.49 -10.18 -5.55
C PHE A 484 20.08 -9.21 -6.58
N LEU A 485 21.33 -8.78 -6.40
CA LEU A 485 21.96 -7.77 -7.26
C LEU A 485 22.23 -8.25 -8.70
N THR A 486 22.42 -9.57 -8.89
CA THR A 486 22.58 -10.17 -10.23
C THR A 486 21.24 -10.33 -10.95
N GLY A 487 20.14 -10.40 -10.19
CA GLY A 487 18.78 -10.54 -10.74
C GLY A 487 18.10 -9.22 -11.11
N LEU A 488 18.80 -8.09 -10.96
CA LEU A 488 18.34 -6.72 -11.28
C LEU A 488 18.52 -6.35 -12.74
#